data_AF-A0A7Y1YNU5-F1
#
_entry.id   AF-A0A7Y1YNU5-F1
#
_cell.length_a   1.000
_cell.length_b   1.000
_cell.length_c   1.000
_cell.angle_alpha   90.00
_cell.angle_beta   90.00
_cell.angle_gamma   90.00
#
_symmetry.space_group_name_H-M   'P 1'
#
loop_
_entity.id
_entity.type
_entity.pdbx_description
1 polymer ?
#
loop_
_entity_poly.entity_id
_entity_poly.type
_entity_poly.pdbx_seq_one_letter_code
_entity_poly.pdbx_strand_id
1 'polypeptide(L)'
;MKTDITPGSERLVGRRQFLKTSGGVVIFIGAAGLLPQLISCKDTNKVREQLEKHSITAWVQITEDGEIIIYNPAAEMGQGSMTALPLIFAEEMDADWSNVKVEFSPQEADIYGSEGWTPGTKLMFTVGSRTTKSYYPVMRKAGAQARYVLLSSAALHWDVPISELTTQDSFVIHENSNKRIGFGELVPFLVMPETLPDFTGEGLKNQIDFGLIGKKIPRTEIPDKVSGSAQFAIDIRLPDMVYGVLERGKLHGAKPT
;
A
#
# COMPACT_ATOMS: atom_id res chain seq x y z
N MET A 1 54.61 -36.69 -19.17
CA MET A 1 53.49 -36.99 -18.27
C MET A 1 53.19 -35.74 -17.44
N LYS A 2 52.27 -34.90 -17.91
CA LYS A 2 51.59 -33.84 -17.16
C LYS A 2 50.24 -33.63 -17.85
N THR A 3 49.19 -33.99 -17.14
CA THR A 3 47.77 -33.83 -17.50
C THR A 3 47.33 -32.43 -17.06
N ASP A 4 46.96 -31.57 -18.00
CA ASP A 4 46.25 -30.33 -17.67
C ASP A 4 44.74 -30.57 -17.79
N ILE A 5 44.09 -30.50 -16.63
CA ILE A 5 42.66 -30.62 -16.41
C ILE A 5 42.08 -29.21 -16.59
N THR A 6 41.21 -29.02 -17.58
CA THR A 6 40.37 -27.82 -17.70
C THR A 6 39.36 -27.77 -16.54
N PRO A 7 39.31 -26.71 -15.71
CA PRO A 7 38.25 -26.54 -14.74
C PRO A 7 36.97 -26.09 -15.43
N GLY A 8 35.87 -26.78 -15.14
CA GLY A 8 34.52 -26.41 -15.58
C GLY A 8 34.11 -25.03 -15.06
N SER A 9 33.46 -24.25 -15.91
CA SER A 9 32.91 -22.95 -15.55
C SER A 9 31.68 -23.15 -14.63
N GLU A 10 31.86 -23.00 -13.33
CA GLU A 10 30.73 -22.72 -12.43
C GLU A 10 30.15 -21.36 -12.81
N ARG A 11 28.89 -21.34 -13.29
CA ARG A 11 28.14 -20.11 -13.52
C ARG A 11 27.84 -19.45 -12.18
N LEU A 12 28.74 -18.59 -11.72
CA LEU A 12 28.47 -17.65 -10.64
C LEU A 12 27.36 -16.69 -11.09
N VAL A 13 26.14 -16.93 -10.62
CA VAL A 13 25.02 -15.99 -10.76
C VAL A 13 25.42 -14.71 -10.03
N GLY A 14 25.74 -13.67 -10.79
CA GLY A 14 26.16 -12.39 -10.21
C GLY A 14 25.03 -11.77 -9.38
N ARG A 15 25.37 -11.12 -8.26
CA ARG A 15 24.43 -10.38 -7.38
C ARG A 15 23.43 -9.50 -8.14
N ARG A 16 23.85 -8.90 -9.25
CA ARG A 16 23.02 -8.07 -10.14
C ARG A 16 22.02 -8.87 -10.97
N GLN A 17 22.35 -10.11 -11.32
CA GLN A 17 21.43 -11.05 -11.97
C GLN A 17 20.44 -11.61 -10.96
N PHE A 18 20.89 -11.92 -9.73
CA PHE A 18 20.01 -12.32 -8.62
C PHE A 18 18.94 -11.25 -8.33
N LEU A 19 19.34 -9.97 -8.18
CA LEU A 19 18.41 -8.85 -7.99
C LEU A 19 17.47 -8.60 -9.18
N LYS A 20 17.85 -9.01 -10.40
CA LYS A 20 16.97 -8.95 -11.58
C LYS A 20 15.93 -10.06 -11.62
N THR A 21 16.15 -11.15 -10.88
CA THR A 21 15.27 -12.33 -10.89
C THR A 21 14.39 -12.40 -9.65
N SER A 22 14.70 -11.64 -8.59
CA SER A 22 13.91 -11.55 -7.36
C SER A 22 12.94 -10.36 -7.33
N GLY A 23 12.58 -9.81 -8.49
CA GLY A 23 11.70 -8.65 -8.59
C GLY A 23 10.25 -9.06 -8.45
N GLY A 24 9.69 -8.94 -7.25
CA GLY A 24 8.26 -9.10 -7.01
C GLY A 24 7.46 -8.18 -7.94
N VAL A 25 6.45 -8.74 -8.60
CA VAL A 25 5.46 -7.95 -9.33
C VAL A 25 4.69 -7.10 -8.33
N VAL A 26 4.53 -5.81 -8.64
CA VAL A 26 3.83 -4.83 -7.80
C VAL A 26 2.48 -4.51 -8.42
N ILE A 27 1.42 -4.70 -7.64
CA ILE A 27 0.05 -4.42 -8.10
C ILE A 27 -0.38 -2.99 -7.74
N PHE A 28 -0.78 -2.30 -8.80
CA PHE A 28 -1.43 -0.99 -8.96
C PHE A 28 -2.92 -0.77 -8.62
N ILE A 29 -3.44 -0.80 -7.39
CA ILE A 29 -4.89 -0.51 -7.18
C ILE A 29 -5.13 0.97 -6.84
N GLY A 30 -5.41 1.78 -7.87
CA GLY A 30 -5.76 3.20 -7.74
C GLY A 30 -7.28 3.42 -7.63
N ALA A 31 -7.73 4.10 -6.57
CA ALA A 31 -9.14 4.38 -6.31
C ALA A 31 -9.70 5.60 -7.09
N ALA A 32 -9.03 6.04 -8.15
CA ALA A 32 -9.38 7.27 -8.87
C ALA A 32 -9.17 7.16 -10.38
N GLY A 33 -9.88 6.25 -11.05
CA GLY A 33 -10.37 6.43 -12.42
C GLY A 33 -9.40 6.82 -13.56
N LEU A 34 -8.08 6.78 -13.36
CA LEU A 34 -7.09 7.12 -14.38
C LEU A 34 -6.21 5.89 -14.65
N LEU A 35 -6.67 5.14 -15.66
CA LEU A 35 -5.99 4.09 -16.43
C LEU A 35 -5.57 2.80 -15.68
N PRO A 36 -6.24 1.66 -15.92
CA PRO A 36 -5.76 0.36 -15.49
C PRO A 36 -4.62 -0.06 -16.44
N GLN A 37 -3.36 0.06 -16.01
CA GLN A 37 -2.26 -0.57 -16.72
C GLN A 37 -1.73 -1.75 -15.90
N LEU A 38 -2.02 -2.96 -16.40
CA LEU A 38 -1.32 -4.18 -16.00
C LEU A 38 0.12 -4.07 -16.48
N ILE A 39 1.05 -3.78 -15.58
CA ILE A 39 2.47 -3.79 -15.91
C ILE A 39 3.04 -5.16 -15.57
N SER A 40 3.16 -6.00 -16.60
CA SER A 40 4.00 -7.20 -16.50
C SER A 40 5.46 -6.78 -16.39
N CYS A 41 6.11 -7.14 -15.27
CA CYS A 41 7.51 -6.82 -14.98
C CYS A 41 8.54 -7.59 -15.83
N LYS A 42 8.21 -7.98 -17.07
CA LYS A 42 9.16 -8.58 -18.02
C LYS A 42 10.04 -7.57 -18.74
N ASP A 43 9.63 -6.30 -18.82
CA ASP A 43 10.36 -5.26 -19.55
C ASP A 43 10.53 -3.98 -18.71
N THR A 44 11.65 -3.93 -17.98
CA THR A 44 11.97 -2.87 -17.01
C THR A 44 12.07 -1.47 -17.62
N ASN A 45 12.33 -1.35 -18.93
CA ASN A 45 12.44 -0.05 -19.59
C ASN A 45 11.07 0.59 -19.81
N LYS A 46 10.05 -0.20 -20.18
CA LYS A 46 8.66 0.28 -20.31
C LYS A 46 8.06 0.64 -18.96
N VAL A 47 8.38 -0.13 -17.91
CA VAL A 47 7.96 0.17 -16.53
C VAL A 47 8.52 1.52 -16.07
N ARG A 48 9.81 1.77 -16.32
CA ARG A 48 10.48 3.02 -15.92
C ARG A 48 9.98 4.23 -16.71
N GLU A 49 9.79 4.09 -18.01
CA GLU A 49 9.26 5.16 -18.87
C GLU A 49 7.79 5.51 -18.56
N GLN A 50 6.98 4.51 -18.18
CA GLN A 50 5.60 4.73 -17.72
C GLN A 50 5.56 5.32 -16.31
N LEU A 51 6.40 4.85 -15.37
CA LEU A 51 6.56 5.45 -14.02
C LEU A 51 7.06 6.91 -14.08
N GLU A 52 7.87 7.25 -15.08
CA GLU A 52 8.35 8.61 -15.33
C GLU A 52 7.30 9.50 -16.01
N LYS A 53 6.36 8.93 -16.78
CA LYS A 53 5.26 9.67 -17.45
C LYS A 53 3.96 9.75 -16.64
N HIS A 54 3.70 8.76 -15.80
CA HIS A 54 2.56 8.65 -14.90
C HIS A 54 3.07 8.05 -13.60
N SER A 55 3.07 8.81 -12.50
CA SER A 55 3.32 8.24 -11.18
C SER A 55 2.22 7.21 -10.91
N ILE A 56 2.57 5.93 -11.02
CA ILE A 56 1.66 4.83 -10.77
C ILE A 56 1.31 4.89 -9.28
N THR A 57 0.04 5.09 -8.95
CA THR A 57 -0.41 5.30 -7.58
C THR A 57 -1.40 4.21 -7.20
N ALA A 58 -0.96 3.32 -6.29
CA ALA A 58 -1.84 2.36 -5.63
C ALA A 58 -2.04 2.74 -4.18
N TRP A 59 -3.19 2.37 -3.64
CA TRP A 59 -3.40 2.28 -2.20
C TRP A 59 -2.78 1.04 -1.57
N VAL A 60 -2.53 0.00 -2.38
CA VAL A 60 -1.93 -1.26 -1.95
C VAL A 60 -1.01 -1.83 -3.02
N GLN A 61 0.11 -2.40 -2.62
CA GLN A 61 1.00 -3.22 -3.42
C GLN A 61 1.00 -4.64 -2.84
N ILE A 62 0.91 -5.65 -3.69
CA ILE A 62 1.03 -7.06 -3.29
C ILE A 62 2.17 -7.65 -4.11
N THR A 63 3.12 -8.30 -3.45
CA THR A 63 4.25 -8.97 -4.09
C THR A 63 3.95 -10.46 -4.32
N GLU A 64 4.67 -11.11 -5.24
CA GLU A 64 4.47 -12.54 -5.53
C GLU A 64 4.75 -13.46 -4.33
N ASP A 65 5.62 -13.03 -3.41
CA ASP A 65 5.93 -13.73 -2.16
C ASP A 65 4.91 -13.46 -1.03
N GLY A 66 3.89 -12.63 -1.29
CA GLY A 66 2.76 -12.42 -0.40
C GLY A 66 2.89 -11.25 0.59
N GLU A 67 3.91 -10.40 0.46
CA GLU A 67 3.98 -9.14 1.21
C GLU A 67 2.93 -8.16 0.67
N ILE A 68 2.18 -7.54 1.59
CA ILE A 68 1.13 -6.57 1.27
C ILE A 68 1.55 -5.21 1.82
N ILE A 69 1.88 -4.27 0.94
CA ILE A 69 2.25 -2.90 1.31
C ILE A 69 1.02 -2.00 1.16
N ILE A 70 0.51 -1.45 2.26
CA ILE A 70 -0.63 -0.51 2.24
C ILE A 70 -0.15 0.90 2.54
N TYR A 71 -0.59 1.86 1.73
CA TYR A 71 -0.14 3.24 1.83
C TYR A 71 -1.03 4.08 2.76
N ASN A 72 -0.39 4.77 3.72
CA ASN A 72 -1.01 5.75 4.60
C ASN A 72 -0.87 7.17 4.01
N PRO A 73 -1.98 7.88 3.74
CA PRO A 73 -1.97 9.22 3.15
C PRO A 73 -1.89 10.35 4.19
N ALA A 74 -1.98 10.02 5.47
CA ALA A 74 -2.02 11.02 6.54
C ALA A 74 -0.65 11.21 7.17
N ALA A 75 -0.30 12.46 7.49
CA ALA A 75 0.89 12.76 8.27
C ALA A 75 0.78 12.12 9.66
N GLU A 76 1.83 11.40 10.09
CA GLU A 76 1.91 10.74 11.38
C GLU A 76 2.80 11.53 12.34
N MET A 77 2.24 11.92 13.48
CA MET A 77 2.89 12.76 14.49
C MET A 77 2.75 12.20 15.92
N GLY A 78 2.31 10.94 16.06
CA GLY A 78 2.08 10.28 17.34
C GLY A 78 0.69 9.68 17.48
N GLN A 79 -0.28 10.11 16.67
CA GLN A 79 -1.69 9.72 16.79
C GLN A 79 -2.03 8.31 16.31
N GLY A 80 -1.21 7.70 15.44
CA GLY A 80 -1.37 6.30 15.01
C GLY A 80 -2.10 6.09 13.70
N SER A 81 -2.08 7.10 12.82
CA SER A 81 -2.57 7.01 11.45
C SER A 81 -1.88 5.93 10.62
N MET A 82 -0.56 5.72 10.82
CA MET A 82 0.22 4.64 10.19
C MET A 82 -0.26 3.22 10.53
N THR A 83 -1.07 3.06 11.57
CA THR A 83 -1.73 1.78 11.86
C THR A 83 -3.21 1.84 11.52
N ALA A 84 -3.90 2.87 12.01
CA ALA A 84 -5.36 2.93 11.95
C ALA A 84 -5.91 3.01 10.52
N LEU A 85 -5.27 3.77 9.62
CA LEU A 85 -5.78 3.90 8.25
C LEU A 85 -5.52 2.65 7.40
N PRO A 86 -4.30 2.10 7.35
CA PRO A 86 -4.03 0.86 6.62
C PRO A 86 -4.83 -0.34 7.15
N LEU A 87 -5.11 -0.38 8.45
CA LEU A 87 -5.92 -1.43 9.05
C LEU A 87 -7.37 -1.43 8.52
N ILE A 88 -7.94 -0.26 8.26
CA ILE A 88 -9.28 -0.15 7.64
C ILE A 88 -9.26 -0.68 6.20
N PHE A 89 -8.17 -0.44 5.46
CA PHE A 89 -8.00 -0.99 4.12
C PHE A 89 -7.84 -2.50 4.16
N ALA A 90 -6.94 -3.00 5.02
CA ALA A 90 -6.66 -4.42 5.22
C ALA A 90 -7.92 -5.21 5.60
N GLU A 91 -8.76 -4.63 6.47
CA GLU A 91 -10.06 -5.19 6.86
C GLU A 91 -10.95 -5.46 5.65
N GLU A 92 -11.07 -4.49 4.75
CA GLU A 92 -11.95 -4.62 3.58
C GLU A 92 -11.39 -5.51 2.49
N MET A 93 -10.07 -5.70 2.43
CA MET A 93 -9.47 -6.65 1.49
C MET A 93 -9.26 -8.05 2.06
N ASP A 94 -9.66 -8.29 3.32
CA ASP A 94 -9.43 -9.54 4.05
C ASP A 94 -7.95 -9.95 4.09
N ALA A 95 -7.06 -8.97 4.22
CA ALA A 95 -5.64 -9.21 4.37
C ALA A 95 -5.30 -9.67 5.80
N ASP A 96 -4.47 -10.70 5.90
CA ASP A 96 -3.79 -11.05 7.14
C ASP A 96 -2.81 -9.92 7.50
N TRP A 97 -3.10 -9.24 8.62
CA TRP A 97 -2.31 -8.11 9.12
C TRP A 97 -0.85 -8.47 9.38
N SER A 98 -0.52 -9.74 9.66
CA SER A 98 0.87 -10.17 9.85
C SER A 98 1.72 -10.11 8.57
N ASN A 99 1.07 -10.11 7.40
CA ASN A 99 1.70 -9.95 6.09
C ASN A 99 1.67 -8.51 5.59
N VAL A 100 1.11 -7.57 6.37
CA VAL A 100 0.95 -6.17 5.99
C VAL A 100 2.14 -5.34 6.45
N LYS A 101 2.77 -4.66 5.49
CA LYS A 101 3.70 -3.55 5.71
C LYS A 101 2.99 -2.23 5.41
N VAL A 102 3.33 -1.18 6.16
CA VAL A 102 2.77 0.16 5.95
C VAL A 102 3.85 1.11 5.48
N GLU A 103 3.54 1.89 4.45
CA GLU A 103 4.38 2.98 3.96
C GLU A 103 3.55 4.26 3.80
N PHE A 104 4.20 5.43 3.71
CA PHE A 104 3.50 6.66 3.38
C PHE A 104 3.16 6.70 1.89
N SER A 105 1.97 7.21 1.55
CA SER A 105 1.65 7.47 0.14
C SER A 105 2.47 8.64 -0.41
N PRO A 106 2.65 8.70 -1.74
CA PRO A 106 2.96 9.94 -2.43
C PRO A 106 2.00 11.08 -2.03
N GLN A 107 2.48 12.32 -2.09
CA GLN A 107 1.71 13.51 -1.72
C GLN A 107 0.82 14.00 -2.88
N GLU A 108 -0.04 13.11 -3.37
CA GLU A 108 -0.94 13.35 -4.50
C GLU A 108 -2.39 13.35 -4.04
N ALA A 109 -2.92 14.54 -3.73
CA ALA A 109 -4.25 14.69 -3.14
C ALA A 109 -5.39 14.16 -4.04
N ASP A 110 -5.23 14.21 -5.36
CA ASP A 110 -6.24 13.71 -6.29
C ASP A 110 -6.44 12.20 -6.20
N ILE A 111 -5.39 11.46 -5.81
CA ILE A 111 -5.47 10.00 -5.63
C ILE A 111 -5.69 9.66 -4.16
N TYR A 112 -4.88 10.22 -3.27
CA TYR A 112 -4.76 9.82 -1.88
C TYR A 112 -5.51 10.73 -0.90
N GLY A 113 -6.10 11.82 -1.37
CA GLY A 113 -6.81 12.76 -0.52
C GLY A 113 -8.21 12.27 -0.14
N SER A 114 -8.61 12.59 1.09
CA SER A 114 -10.01 12.52 1.53
C SER A 114 -10.78 13.77 1.11
N GLU A 115 -12.11 13.76 1.26
CA GLU A 115 -12.95 14.92 0.96
C GLU A 115 -12.46 16.16 1.74
N GLY A 116 -12.23 17.25 0.99
CA GLY A 116 -11.74 18.51 1.51
C GLY A 116 -12.83 19.37 2.14
N TRP A 117 -12.49 20.62 2.45
CA TRP A 117 -13.43 21.58 3.04
C TRP A 117 -14.45 22.11 2.04
N THR A 118 -14.08 22.14 0.76
CA THR A 118 -14.94 22.55 -0.35
C THR A 118 -15.46 21.30 -1.05
N PRO A 119 -16.78 21.18 -1.29
CA PRO A 119 -17.34 20.05 -2.02
C PRO A 119 -16.63 19.82 -3.36
N GLY A 120 -16.30 18.57 -3.67
CA GLY A 120 -15.60 18.20 -4.90
C GLY A 120 -14.07 18.40 -4.85
N THR A 121 -13.51 18.87 -3.74
CA THR A 121 -12.05 18.94 -3.55
C THR A 121 -11.55 17.73 -2.74
N LYS A 122 -10.30 17.32 -3.01
CA LYS A 122 -9.59 16.34 -2.19
C LYS A 122 -8.42 17.00 -1.49
N LEU A 123 -8.16 16.57 -0.26
CA LEU A 123 -7.05 17.06 0.55
C LEU A 123 -6.39 15.92 1.31
N MET A 124 -5.06 15.96 1.37
CA MET A 124 -4.28 15.17 2.30
C MET A 124 -4.00 16.01 3.55
N PHE A 125 -4.59 15.63 4.68
CA PHE A 125 -4.46 16.41 5.92
C PHE A 125 -4.53 15.58 7.19
N THR A 126 -3.84 16.08 8.22
CA THR A 126 -3.97 15.64 9.61
C THR A 126 -4.29 16.85 10.49
N VAL A 127 -5.58 17.10 10.72
CA VAL A 127 -6.04 18.24 11.53
C VAL A 127 -7.41 17.97 12.17
N GLY A 128 -7.70 18.63 13.29
CA GLY A 128 -9.04 18.75 13.87
C GLY A 128 -9.70 17.43 14.26
N SER A 129 -8.91 16.39 14.60
CA SER A 129 -9.40 15.04 14.89
C SER A 129 -10.25 14.43 13.76
N ARG A 130 -9.98 14.82 12.51
CA ARG A 130 -10.77 14.40 11.35
C ARG A 130 -10.13 13.27 10.55
N THR A 131 -8.82 13.03 10.66
CA THR A 131 -8.09 12.07 9.82
C THR A 131 -8.80 10.73 9.70
N THR A 132 -9.02 10.00 10.79
CA THR A 132 -9.70 8.70 10.73
C THR A 132 -11.11 8.82 10.17
N LYS A 133 -11.88 9.83 10.61
CA LYS A 133 -13.27 10.01 10.14
C LYS A 133 -13.35 10.28 8.63
N SER A 134 -12.50 11.15 8.11
CA SER A 134 -12.47 11.55 6.70
C SER A 134 -11.94 10.43 5.80
N TYR A 135 -10.94 9.67 6.28
CA TYR A 135 -10.36 8.57 5.52
C TYR A 135 -11.12 7.25 5.65
N TYR A 136 -11.97 7.06 6.66
CA TYR A 136 -12.71 5.82 6.86
C TYR A 136 -13.46 5.35 5.60
N PRO A 137 -14.34 6.15 4.97
CA PRO A 137 -15.04 5.70 3.75
C PRO A 137 -14.08 5.48 2.57
N VAL A 138 -13.02 6.29 2.46
CA VAL A 138 -12.02 6.19 1.37
C VAL A 138 -11.25 4.88 1.46
N MET A 139 -10.72 4.58 2.65
CA MET A 139 -9.96 3.35 2.92
C MET A 139 -10.82 2.11 2.73
N ARG A 140 -12.08 2.15 3.22
CA ARG A 140 -12.97 1.01 3.06
C ARG A 140 -13.31 0.73 1.60
N LYS A 141 -13.67 1.77 0.85
CA LYS A 141 -13.96 1.65 -0.57
C LYS A 141 -12.74 1.13 -1.34
N ALA A 142 -11.55 1.68 -1.08
CA ALA A 142 -10.34 1.26 -1.77
C ALA A 142 -9.96 -0.19 -1.44
N GLY A 143 -10.11 -0.63 -0.18
CA GLY A 143 -9.90 -2.03 0.22
C GLY A 143 -10.90 -2.99 -0.43
N ALA A 144 -12.19 -2.60 -0.51
CA ALA A 144 -13.21 -3.40 -1.18
C ALA A 144 -12.97 -3.52 -2.69
N GLN A 145 -12.49 -2.44 -3.33
CA GLN A 145 -12.06 -2.46 -4.73
C GLN A 145 -10.85 -3.37 -4.93
N ALA A 146 -9.88 -3.37 -4.01
CA ALA A 146 -8.75 -4.29 -4.04
C ALA A 146 -9.20 -5.75 -3.96
N ARG A 147 -10.10 -6.08 -3.02
CA ARG A 147 -10.72 -7.41 -2.92
C ARG A 147 -11.39 -7.83 -4.22
N TYR A 148 -12.15 -6.93 -4.85
CA TYR A 148 -12.83 -7.22 -6.10
C TYR A 148 -11.87 -7.56 -7.24
N VAL A 149 -10.73 -6.87 -7.33
CA VAL A 149 -9.68 -7.20 -8.32
C VAL A 149 -9.12 -8.61 -8.08
N LEU A 150 -8.88 -8.98 -6.82
CA LEU A 150 -8.41 -10.32 -6.46
C LEU A 150 -9.46 -11.39 -6.81
N LEU A 151 -10.71 -11.19 -6.40
CA LEU A 151 -11.81 -12.12 -6.70
C LEU A 151 -12.05 -12.27 -8.21
N SER A 152 -12.09 -11.16 -8.96
CA SER A 152 -12.31 -11.19 -10.41
C SER A 152 -11.15 -11.88 -11.15
N SER A 153 -9.91 -11.65 -10.72
CA SER A 153 -8.74 -12.32 -11.30
C SER A 153 -8.74 -13.83 -11.01
N ALA A 154 -9.08 -14.23 -9.78
CA ALA A 154 -9.21 -15.64 -9.42
C ALA A 154 -10.36 -16.33 -10.17
N ALA A 155 -11.49 -15.63 -10.34
CA ALA A 155 -12.63 -16.12 -11.12
C ALA A 155 -12.23 -16.45 -12.56
N LEU A 156 -11.49 -15.55 -13.21
CA LEU A 156 -10.95 -15.77 -14.55
C LEU A 156 -9.89 -16.89 -14.58
N HIS A 157 -9.01 -16.95 -13.58
CA HIS A 157 -7.97 -17.96 -13.49
C HIS A 157 -8.52 -19.37 -13.29
N TRP A 158 -9.60 -19.51 -12.52
CA TRP A 158 -10.23 -20.80 -12.22
C TRP A 158 -11.41 -21.15 -13.12
N ASP A 159 -11.85 -20.23 -13.99
CA ASP A 159 -13.03 -20.35 -14.84
C ASP A 159 -14.31 -20.66 -14.01
N VAL A 160 -14.54 -19.85 -12.97
CA VAL A 160 -15.70 -19.98 -12.06
C VAL A 160 -16.39 -18.63 -11.86
N PRO A 161 -17.69 -18.61 -11.51
CA PRO A 161 -18.38 -17.36 -11.20
C PRO A 161 -17.76 -16.66 -9.99
N ILE A 162 -17.56 -15.34 -10.07
CA ILE A 162 -17.04 -14.52 -8.96
C ILE A 162 -17.88 -14.64 -7.68
N SER A 163 -19.19 -14.90 -7.82
CA SER A 163 -20.13 -15.07 -6.70
C SER A 163 -19.89 -16.34 -5.89
N GLU A 164 -19.12 -17.31 -6.42
CA GLU A 164 -18.72 -18.52 -5.70
C GLU A 164 -17.41 -18.33 -4.92
N LEU A 165 -16.77 -17.17 -5.07
CA LEU A 165 -15.49 -16.87 -4.45
C LEU A 165 -15.65 -15.98 -3.23
N THR A 166 -14.79 -16.22 -2.24
CA THR A 166 -14.65 -15.39 -1.04
C THR A 166 -13.17 -15.12 -0.77
N THR A 167 -12.89 -14.20 0.16
CA THR A 167 -11.54 -13.91 0.64
C THR A 167 -11.45 -14.08 2.14
N GLN A 168 -10.32 -14.60 2.61
CA GLN A 168 -10.02 -14.71 4.04
C GLN A 168 -8.51 -14.84 4.25
N ASP A 169 -7.97 -14.13 5.25
CA ASP A 169 -6.59 -14.26 5.72
C ASP A 169 -5.53 -14.20 4.59
N SER A 170 -5.69 -13.26 3.65
CA SER A 170 -4.86 -13.11 2.44
C SER A 170 -4.96 -14.26 1.42
N PHE A 171 -6.06 -15.00 1.39
CA PHE A 171 -6.38 -15.99 0.36
C PHE A 171 -7.67 -15.66 -0.37
N VAL A 172 -7.73 -15.98 -1.66
CA VAL A 172 -9.00 -16.19 -2.37
C VAL A 172 -9.38 -17.67 -2.25
N ILE A 173 -10.64 -17.94 -1.93
CA ILE A 173 -11.16 -19.27 -1.62
C ILE A 173 -12.36 -19.57 -2.52
N HIS A 174 -12.38 -20.78 -3.08
CA HIS A 174 -13.51 -21.34 -3.80
C HIS A 174 -14.00 -22.61 -3.08
N GLU A 175 -15.04 -22.48 -2.26
CA GLU A 175 -15.52 -23.55 -1.38
C GLU A 175 -16.00 -24.78 -2.14
N ASN A 176 -16.74 -24.60 -3.23
CA ASN A 176 -17.32 -25.69 -4.02
C ASN A 176 -16.27 -26.68 -4.56
N SER A 177 -15.07 -26.20 -4.85
CA SER A 177 -13.96 -27.02 -5.34
C SER A 177 -12.84 -27.24 -4.32
N ASN A 178 -13.00 -26.71 -3.10
CA ASN A 178 -11.97 -26.70 -2.05
C ASN A 178 -10.61 -26.16 -2.53
N LYS A 179 -10.64 -25.15 -3.40
CA LYS A 179 -9.42 -24.47 -3.91
C LYS A 179 -9.18 -23.20 -3.10
N ARG A 180 -7.91 -22.87 -2.91
CA ARG A 180 -7.49 -21.56 -2.40
C ARG A 180 -6.19 -21.15 -3.08
N ILE A 181 -5.99 -19.85 -3.24
CA ILE A 181 -4.75 -19.25 -3.76
C ILE A 181 -4.41 -18.03 -2.91
N GLY A 182 -3.15 -17.91 -2.50
CA GLY A 182 -2.69 -16.74 -1.75
C GLY A 182 -2.73 -15.47 -2.61
N PHE A 183 -2.90 -14.30 -1.99
CA PHE A 183 -2.88 -13.03 -2.73
C PHE A 183 -1.57 -12.85 -3.52
N GLY A 184 -0.44 -13.25 -2.94
CA GLY A 184 0.86 -13.25 -3.63
C GLY A 184 0.93 -14.21 -4.80
N GLU A 185 0.46 -15.45 -4.61
CA GLU A 185 0.41 -16.47 -5.67
C GLU A 185 -0.52 -16.11 -6.82
N LEU A 186 -1.54 -15.27 -6.56
CA LEU A 186 -2.48 -14.79 -7.56
C LEU A 186 -1.89 -13.65 -8.40
N VAL A 187 -0.82 -12.99 -7.95
CA VAL A 187 -0.21 -11.84 -8.63
C VAL A 187 0.06 -12.07 -10.13
N PRO A 188 0.66 -13.20 -10.57
CA PRO A 188 0.92 -13.47 -11.99
C PRO A 188 -0.34 -13.61 -12.85
N PHE A 189 -1.50 -13.84 -12.23
CA PHE A 189 -2.79 -14.05 -12.89
C PHE A 189 -3.72 -12.84 -12.78
N LEU A 190 -3.25 -11.72 -12.21
CA LEU A 190 -4.10 -10.54 -12.07
C LEU A 190 -4.53 -9.97 -13.42
N VAL A 191 -5.82 -9.67 -13.49
CA VAL A 191 -6.46 -8.97 -14.59
C VAL A 191 -7.24 -7.80 -14.01
N MET A 192 -6.87 -6.58 -14.39
CA MET A 192 -7.61 -5.39 -13.98
C MET A 192 -8.94 -5.33 -14.74
N PRO A 193 -10.09 -5.27 -14.04
CA PRO A 193 -11.38 -5.04 -14.67
C PRO A 193 -11.38 -3.68 -15.38
N GLU A 194 -12.09 -3.58 -16.51
CA GLU A 194 -12.26 -2.30 -17.24
C GLU A 194 -12.88 -1.21 -16.35
N THR A 195 -13.78 -1.63 -15.46
CA THR A 195 -14.46 -0.76 -14.50
C THR A 195 -14.44 -1.39 -13.11
N LEU A 196 -14.09 -0.61 -12.09
CA LEU A 196 -14.24 -1.01 -10.70
C LEU A 196 -15.62 -0.61 -10.18
N PRO A 197 -16.34 -1.49 -9.47
CA PRO A 197 -17.58 -1.12 -8.79
C PRO A 197 -17.35 0.03 -7.82
N ASP A 198 -18.37 0.88 -7.69
CA ASP A 198 -18.42 1.90 -6.65
C ASP A 198 -18.97 1.29 -5.36
N PHE A 199 -18.07 0.69 -4.57
CA PHE A 199 -18.44 0.10 -3.28
C PHE A 199 -18.83 1.19 -2.27
N THR A 200 -20.13 1.25 -1.98
CA THR A 200 -20.73 2.09 -0.94
C THR A 200 -21.83 1.29 -0.23
N GLY A 201 -22.17 1.68 1.00
CA GLY A 201 -23.25 1.03 1.76
C GLY A 201 -23.08 -0.49 1.87
N GLU A 202 -24.02 -1.23 1.27
CA GLU A 202 -24.10 -2.70 1.28
C GLU A 202 -22.96 -3.40 0.53
N GLY A 203 -22.20 -2.68 -0.31
CA GLY A 203 -21.03 -3.22 -0.99
C GLY A 203 -19.77 -3.34 -0.11
N LEU A 204 -19.81 -2.79 1.11
CA LEU A 204 -18.72 -2.88 2.08
C LEU A 204 -19.04 -3.96 3.13
N LYS A 205 -18.02 -4.51 3.81
CA LYS A 205 -18.24 -5.51 4.87
C LYS A 205 -19.22 -5.01 5.95
N ASN A 206 -19.99 -5.90 6.56
CA ASN A 206 -20.75 -5.47 7.74
C ASN A 206 -19.82 -5.35 8.95
N GLN A 207 -20.14 -4.45 9.87
CA GLN A 207 -19.33 -4.25 11.08
C GLN A 207 -19.24 -5.50 11.96
N ILE A 208 -20.23 -6.38 11.89
CA ILE A 208 -20.24 -7.67 12.60
C ILE A 208 -19.21 -8.65 12.03
N ASP A 209 -18.81 -8.47 10.77
CA ASP A 209 -17.84 -9.33 10.07
C ASP A 209 -16.41 -8.79 10.19
N PHE A 210 -16.18 -7.76 11.01
CA PHE A 210 -14.86 -7.14 11.15
C PHE A 210 -13.87 -8.03 11.91
N GLY A 211 -12.76 -8.33 11.24
CA GLY A 211 -11.68 -9.18 11.72
C GLY A 211 -10.53 -8.42 12.37
N LEU A 212 -10.35 -7.14 12.06
CA LEU A 212 -9.26 -6.27 12.49
C LEU A 212 -9.80 -5.02 13.22
N ILE A 213 -10.81 -4.36 12.66
CA ILE A 213 -11.41 -3.16 13.26
C ILE A 213 -12.09 -3.53 14.58
N GLY A 214 -11.82 -2.74 15.63
CA GLY A 214 -12.34 -2.99 16.98
C GLY A 214 -11.50 -3.99 17.79
N LYS A 215 -10.49 -4.62 17.20
CA LYS A 215 -9.53 -5.48 17.92
C LYS A 215 -8.28 -4.71 18.35
N LYS A 216 -7.60 -5.23 19.37
CA LYS A 216 -6.34 -4.66 19.86
C LYS A 216 -5.18 -5.10 18.96
N ILE A 217 -4.87 -4.28 17.97
CA ILE A 217 -3.73 -4.47 17.06
C ILE A 217 -2.55 -3.61 17.53
N PRO A 218 -1.33 -4.17 17.70
CA PRO A 218 -0.14 -3.39 18.00
C PRO A 218 0.15 -2.38 16.88
N ARG A 219 0.54 -1.16 17.24
CA ARG A 219 0.85 -0.12 16.26
C ARG A 219 2.20 -0.38 15.59
N THR A 220 2.21 -0.34 14.27
CA THR A 220 3.37 -0.65 13.41
C THR A 220 4.55 0.28 13.69
N GLU A 221 4.28 1.56 13.97
CA GLU A 221 5.31 2.58 14.14
C GLU A 221 5.80 2.79 15.58
N ILE A 222 5.30 2.03 16.57
CA ILE A 222 5.75 2.14 17.97
C ILE A 222 7.24 1.79 18.14
N PRO A 223 7.77 0.68 17.58
CA PRO A 223 9.17 0.31 17.76
C PRO A 223 10.15 1.42 17.37
N ASP A 224 9.90 2.08 16.24
CA ASP A 224 10.77 3.15 15.73
C ASP A 224 10.73 4.40 16.61
N LYS A 225 9.53 4.74 17.13
CA LYS A 225 9.34 5.87 18.04
C LYS A 225 9.96 5.64 19.41
N VAL A 226 9.85 4.41 19.94
CA VAL A 226 10.42 4.06 21.26
C VAL A 226 11.94 3.95 21.19
N SER A 227 12.49 3.42 20.10
CA SER A 227 13.94 3.32 19.90
C SER A 227 14.60 4.64 19.49
N GLY A 228 13.82 5.66 19.11
CA GLY A 228 14.32 6.94 18.62
C GLY A 228 14.88 6.89 17.19
N SER A 229 14.58 5.84 16.43
CA SER A 229 15.01 5.68 15.04
C SER A 229 14.04 6.29 14.02
N ALA A 230 12.82 6.62 14.45
CA ALA A 230 11.86 7.34 13.61
C ALA A 230 12.44 8.68 13.15
N GLN A 231 12.42 8.93 11.83
CA GLN A 231 12.89 10.18 11.24
C GLN A 231 11.74 11.16 11.07
N PHE A 232 11.91 12.37 11.61
CA PHE A 232 11.03 13.51 11.38
C PHE A 232 11.72 14.55 10.52
N ALA A 233 10.95 15.47 9.94
CA ALA A 233 11.52 16.54 9.11
C ALA A 233 12.58 17.39 9.84
N ILE A 234 12.47 17.52 11.17
CA ILE A 234 13.45 18.23 12.00
C ILE A 234 14.81 17.51 12.12
N ASP A 235 14.85 16.22 11.81
CA ASP A 235 16.06 15.39 11.89
C ASP A 235 16.91 15.49 10.63
N ILE A 236 16.35 16.04 9.54
CA ILE A 236 17.07 16.23 8.27
C ILE A 236 18.27 17.16 8.49
N ARG A 237 19.43 16.75 7.96
CA ARG A 237 20.68 17.53 7.95
C ARG A 237 21.21 17.55 6.52
N LEU A 238 21.32 18.74 5.92
CA LEU A 238 21.89 18.93 4.59
C LEU A 238 23.28 19.57 4.69
N PRO A 239 24.17 19.35 3.70
CA PRO A 239 25.41 20.12 3.59
C PRO A 239 25.12 21.62 3.64
N ASP A 240 25.92 22.36 4.42
CA ASP A 240 25.82 23.82 4.58
C ASP A 240 24.47 24.33 5.11
N MET A 241 23.68 23.48 5.78
CA MET A 241 22.39 23.87 6.36
C MET A 241 22.56 24.92 7.47
N VAL A 242 21.99 26.11 7.26
CA VAL A 242 21.91 27.16 8.27
C VAL A 242 20.65 27.00 9.14
N TYR A 243 20.74 27.42 10.40
CA TYR A 243 19.65 27.31 11.37
C TYR A 243 19.03 28.67 11.65
N GLY A 244 17.72 28.80 11.44
CA GLY A 244 16.93 29.95 11.86
C GLY A 244 16.28 29.70 13.22
N VAL A 245 16.34 30.69 14.11
CA VAL A 245 15.61 30.67 15.38
C VAL A 245 14.70 31.89 15.48
N LEU A 246 13.51 31.71 16.04
CA LEU A 246 12.64 32.83 16.36
C LEU A 246 13.14 33.47 17.66
N GLU A 247 13.69 34.69 17.57
CA GLU A 247 13.89 35.51 18.75
C GLU A 247 12.51 35.95 19.27
N ARG A 248 12.23 35.66 20.54
CA ARG A 248 10.97 36.01 21.18
C ARG A 248 11.26 36.98 22.33
N GLY A 249 10.49 38.06 22.41
CA GLY A 249 10.56 38.97 23.55
C GLY A 249 10.29 38.23 24.87
N LYS A 250 10.92 38.68 25.95
CA LYS A 250 10.85 38.01 27.27
C LYS A 250 9.43 37.92 27.86
N LEU A 251 8.51 38.71 27.33
CA LEU A 251 7.13 38.82 27.79
C LEU A 251 6.17 38.78 26.59
N HIS A 252 4.95 38.32 26.82
CA HIS A 252 3.88 38.37 25.84
C HIS A 252 3.66 39.82 25.35
N GLY A 253 3.75 40.05 24.03
CA GLY A 253 3.64 41.38 23.42
C GLY A 253 4.96 42.17 23.32
N ALA A 254 6.06 41.69 23.89
CA ALA A 254 7.37 42.32 23.73
C ALA A 254 7.97 42.03 22.35
N LYS A 255 8.71 43.00 21.80
CA LYS A 255 9.47 42.84 20.56
C LYS A 255 10.88 42.31 20.87
N PRO A 256 11.47 41.50 19.98
CA PRO A 256 12.90 41.17 20.01
C PRO A 256 13.75 42.45 19.94
N THR A 257 14.91 42.47 20.59
CA THR A 257 15.80 43.64 20.66
C THR A 257 17.04 43.45 19.81
#